data_AF-A0A7C5SI83-F1
#
_entry.id   AF-A0A7C5SI83-F1
#
_cell.length_a   1.000
_cell.length_b   1.000
_cell.length_c   1.000
_cell.angle_alpha   90.00
_cell.angle_beta   90.00
_cell.angle_gamma   90.00
#
_symmetry.space_group_name_H-M   'P 1'
#
loop_
_entity.id
_entity.type
_entity.pdbx_description
1 polymer ?
#
loop_
_entity_poly.entity_id
_entity_poly.type
_entity_poly.pdbx_seq_one_letter_code
_entity_poly.pdbx_strand_id
1 'polypeptide(L)'
;DVRVYNNFADPASNNNTTMDPMLPGYDGAELAIWKAGVEWGSLAHGDGSGDPIQHLGDGGANFDITWQGNASGVGNTDNNIVSATTGCSSGVVAFTELPTSNGWRIRFCDGQWNFADGPGGIGSGAFDIQGIQTHEYGHALGLGHSSDSAATMAPSSSPGQTKLRSINADDQAGVQSIYGVISSTKPAICETSVSGGSITIRGSNFDPVDNDVWFTNASTTSTGTDPRVRVFGVPSTGNGTLITVAIPAGAGPGDVLVKTSAGGAASLSNAFPTDLVGTITANGTCPLTVSSITPSEIEALIPGTAETVTISGTGFLEVTAIKLNIFTTVSSSRWTIQDDSTITMDMPQTGFLGANSFTLETPTDSVSIGFTIVEPATPKFELGNGDPLNTVANGTNMNLIVGGTVGTVHNVYYSVSNIPSNHALVDLDIGNMFTQLILARAIVIGSGGYTQMSFPITYSGSPMVFYSQTIDVTTPPNPKFAVSNLQSITMVQ
;
A
#
# COMPACT_ATOMS: atom_id res chain seq x y z
N ASP A 1 22.03 -13.57 -4.80
CA ASP A 1 22.54 -12.35 -5.46
C ASP A 1 22.86 -12.66 -6.92
N VAL A 2 23.02 -11.61 -7.73
CA VAL A 2 23.52 -11.66 -9.11
C VAL A 2 24.59 -10.57 -9.23
N ARG A 3 25.78 -10.94 -9.73
CA ARG A 3 26.89 -10.03 -9.98
C ARG A 3 27.51 -10.24 -11.35
N VAL A 4 28.16 -9.22 -11.88
CA VAL A 4 28.77 -9.28 -13.22
C VAL A 4 30.25 -8.92 -13.16
N TYR A 5 31.10 -9.80 -13.68
CA TYR A 5 32.43 -9.41 -14.11
C TYR A 5 32.37 -9.14 -15.61
N ASN A 6 32.15 -7.88 -15.98
CA ASN A 6 31.96 -7.51 -17.37
C ASN A 6 33.30 -7.50 -18.11
N ASN A 7 33.57 -8.60 -18.80
CA ASN A 7 34.74 -8.82 -19.63
C ASN A 7 34.36 -9.23 -21.05
N PHE A 8 33.16 -8.86 -21.51
CA PHE A 8 32.72 -9.05 -22.89
C PHE A 8 33.58 -8.20 -23.83
N ALA A 9 34.17 -8.83 -24.84
CA ALA A 9 35.09 -8.19 -25.77
C ALA A 9 34.36 -7.53 -26.95
N ASP A 10 33.16 -7.98 -27.28
CA ASP A 10 32.41 -7.44 -28.41
C ASP A 10 31.95 -6.00 -28.15
N PRO A 11 32.17 -5.08 -29.12
CA PRO A 11 31.67 -3.71 -29.00
C PRO A 11 30.16 -3.61 -28.80
N ALA A 12 29.40 -4.58 -29.31
CA ALA A 12 27.95 -4.60 -29.20
C ALA A 12 27.44 -5.06 -27.84
N SER A 13 28.28 -5.67 -27.00
CA SER A 13 27.89 -6.13 -25.66
C SER A 13 27.74 -5.00 -24.65
N ASN A 14 28.17 -3.79 -24.98
CA ASN A 14 28.16 -2.62 -24.08
C ASN A 14 27.81 -1.33 -24.84
N ASN A 15 26.99 -1.41 -25.89
CA ASN A 15 26.63 -0.24 -26.69
C ASN A 15 25.26 0.36 -26.32
N ASN A 16 24.45 -0.36 -25.53
CA ASN A 16 23.27 0.22 -24.92
C ASN A 16 23.66 1.08 -23.72
N THR A 17 23.81 2.38 -23.93
CA THR A 17 24.10 3.35 -22.87
C THR A 17 22.84 4.03 -22.32
N THR A 18 21.66 3.45 -22.58
CA THR A 18 20.38 4.01 -22.12
C THR A 18 20.03 3.38 -20.78
N MET A 19 20.16 4.15 -19.71
CA MET A 19 19.70 3.76 -18.38
C MET A 19 18.18 3.90 -18.28
N ASP A 20 17.56 3.04 -17.49
CA ASP A 20 16.14 3.10 -17.20
C ASP A 20 15.90 3.44 -15.71
N PRO A 21 14.92 4.30 -15.36
CA PRO A 21 14.59 4.60 -13.98
C PRO A 21 14.23 3.38 -13.12
N MET A 22 13.68 2.32 -13.72
CA MET A 22 13.41 1.06 -13.02
C MET A 22 14.64 0.16 -12.90
N LEU A 23 15.73 0.45 -13.60
CA LEU A 23 16.99 -0.29 -13.49
C LEU A 23 18.15 0.71 -13.29
N PRO A 24 18.13 1.48 -12.18
CA PRO A 24 19.02 2.62 -12.01
C PRO A 24 20.49 2.23 -11.89
N GLY A 25 21.36 3.04 -12.52
CA GLY A 25 22.81 2.99 -12.34
C GLY A 25 23.57 2.00 -13.21
N TYR A 26 22.89 1.24 -14.08
CA TYR A 26 23.52 0.25 -14.95
C TYR A 26 23.04 0.41 -16.39
N ASP A 27 23.94 0.14 -17.31
CA ASP A 27 23.71 0.08 -18.76
C ASP A 27 24.45 -1.15 -19.32
N GLY A 28 24.53 -1.31 -20.64
CA GLY A 28 25.35 -2.34 -21.25
C GLY A 28 24.95 -3.78 -20.93
N ALA A 29 25.96 -4.66 -20.88
CA ALA A 29 25.81 -6.06 -20.48
C ALA A 29 25.27 -6.20 -19.04
N GLU A 30 25.67 -5.32 -18.12
CA GLU A 30 25.16 -5.31 -16.75
C GLU A 30 23.65 -5.16 -16.71
N LEU A 31 23.11 -4.19 -17.44
CA LEU A 31 21.67 -3.97 -17.54
C LEU A 31 20.95 -5.18 -18.15
N ALA A 32 21.48 -5.72 -19.25
CA ALA A 32 20.91 -6.90 -19.90
C ALA A 32 20.86 -8.12 -18.95
N ILE A 33 21.92 -8.33 -18.16
CA ILE A 33 22.01 -9.43 -17.19
C ILE A 33 21.07 -9.20 -15.99
N TRP A 34 20.94 -7.97 -15.52
CA TRP A 34 20.04 -7.64 -14.43
C TRP A 34 18.58 -7.91 -14.81
N LYS A 35 18.15 -7.42 -15.98
CA LYS A 35 16.82 -7.68 -16.55
C LYS A 35 16.48 -9.17 -16.60
N ALA A 36 17.42 -9.95 -17.11
CA ALA A 36 17.27 -11.40 -17.22
C ALA A 36 17.10 -12.11 -15.87
N GLY A 37 17.73 -11.59 -14.82
CA GLY A 37 17.59 -12.13 -13.47
C GLY A 37 16.26 -11.76 -12.81
N VAL A 38 15.80 -10.52 -12.95
CA VAL A 38 14.53 -10.06 -12.33
C VAL A 38 13.30 -10.69 -12.99
N GLU A 39 13.39 -11.13 -14.24
CA GLU A 39 12.29 -11.78 -14.97
C GLU A 39 11.64 -12.93 -14.17
N TRP A 40 12.48 -13.72 -13.49
CA TRP A 40 12.04 -14.88 -12.73
C TRP A 40 11.43 -14.56 -11.36
N GLY A 41 11.40 -13.28 -10.99
CA GLY A 41 11.01 -12.81 -9.67
C GLY A 41 9.55 -13.06 -9.29
N SER A 42 9.21 -12.63 -8.08
CA SER A 42 7.89 -12.87 -7.48
C SER A 42 6.80 -11.93 -7.98
N LEU A 43 7.17 -10.67 -8.18
CA LEU A 43 6.34 -9.55 -8.60
C LEU A 43 7.09 -8.78 -9.68
N ALA A 44 6.37 -7.90 -10.37
CA ALA A 44 6.98 -6.96 -11.29
C ALA A 44 8.12 -6.20 -10.63
N HIS A 45 9.23 -6.05 -11.35
CA HIS A 45 10.35 -5.25 -10.87
C HIS A 45 10.00 -3.75 -11.00
N GLY A 46 9.80 -3.08 -9.88
CA GLY A 46 9.24 -1.73 -9.87
C GLY A 46 7.84 -1.70 -10.50
N ASP A 47 7.71 -1.01 -11.62
CA ASP A 47 6.47 -0.96 -12.42
C ASP A 47 6.41 -1.99 -13.56
N GLY A 48 7.41 -2.87 -13.63
CA GLY A 48 7.59 -3.89 -14.66
C GLY A 48 8.03 -3.34 -16.01
N SER A 49 8.36 -2.05 -16.12
CA SER A 49 8.95 -1.47 -17.33
C SER A 49 10.47 -1.67 -17.37
N GLY A 50 11.19 -0.88 -18.15
CA GLY A 50 12.63 -1.01 -18.34
C GLY A 50 13.05 -1.87 -19.53
N ASP A 51 12.14 -2.66 -20.09
CA ASP A 51 12.35 -3.36 -21.36
C ASP A 51 11.30 -2.94 -22.40
N PRO A 52 11.71 -2.57 -23.64
CA PRO A 52 10.75 -2.12 -24.65
C PRO A 52 9.89 -3.25 -25.25
N ILE A 53 10.22 -4.52 -24.99
CA ILE A 53 9.55 -5.67 -25.61
C ILE A 53 8.91 -6.64 -24.60
N GLN A 54 9.10 -6.45 -23.29
CA GLN A 54 8.46 -7.27 -22.26
C GLN A 54 8.19 -6.50 -20.97
N HIS A 55 7.39 -7.12 -20.09
CA HIS A 55 7.25 -6.69 -18.71
C HIS A 55 8.18 -7.51 -17.81
N LEU A 56 9.00 -6.84 -16.99
CA LEU A 56 9.96 -7.50 -16.11
C LEU A 56 9.32 -7.95 -14.80
N GLY A 57 9.58 -9.21 -14.42
CA GLY A 57 9.17 -9.78 -13.13
C GLY A 57 7.82 -10.49 -13.17
N ASP A 58 7.62 -11.37 -14.15
CA ASP A 58 6.39 -12.13 -14.39
C ASP A 58 6.46 -13.60 -13.93
N GLY A 59 7.51 -13.98 -13.20
CA GLY A 59 7.72 -15.35 -12.70
C GLY A 59 6.67 -15.84 -11.71
N GLY A 60 6.11 -14.95 -10.87
CA GLY A 60 5.13 -15.32 -9.85
C GLY A 60 5.65 -16.33 -8.82
N ALA A 61 6.98 -16.52 -8.75
CA ALA A 61 7.63 -17.50 -7.90
C ALA A 61 7.92 -16.90 -6.52
N ASN A 62 7.93 -17.72 -5.46
CA ASN A 62 8.10 -17.23 -4.09
C ASN A 62 9.57 -16.95 -3.70
N PHE A 63 10.33 -16.34 -4.62
CA PHE A 63 11.72 -15.94 -4.45
C PHE A 63 12.00 -14.66 -5.25
N ASP A 64 13.08 -13.97 -4.91
CA ASP A 64 13.58 -12.85 -5.70
C ASP A 64 15.11 -12.82 -5.68
N ILE A 65 15.66 -12.22 -6.73
CA ILE A 65 17.10 -11.97 -6.82
C ILE A 65 17.49 -10.74 -6.02
N THR A 66 18.78 -10.61 -5.76
CA THR A 66 19.34 -9.33 -5.28
C THR A 66 20.38 -8.91 -6.29
N TRP A 67 20.16 -7.83 -7.03
CA TRP A 67 21.19 -7.27 -7.89
C TRP A 67 22.30 -6.64 -7.06
N GLN A 68 23.55 -6.98 -7.37
CA GLN A 68 24.71 -6.59 -6.56
C GLN A 68 25.85 -6.00 -7.41
N GLY A 69 25.53 -5.61 -8.65
CA GLY A 69 26.44 -4.89 -9.53
C GLY A 69 27.68 -5.70 -9.90
N ASN A 70 28.83 -5.01 -9.94
CA ASN A 70 30.04 -5.61 -10.48
C ASN A 70 30.82 -6.45 -9.46
N ALA A 71 31.44 -7.51 -9.96
CA ALA A 71 32.43 -8.32 -9.26
C ALA A 71 33.85 -8.04 -9.79
N SER A 72 34.86 -8.20 -8.94
CA SER A 72 36.27 -7.95 -9.30
C SER A 72 36.92 -9.05 -10.15
N GLY A 73 36.19 -10.10 -10.50
CA GLY A 73 36.68 -11.25 -11.25
C GLY A 73 35.61 -12.32 -11.43
N VAL A 74 35.95 -13.40 -12.14
CA VAL A 74 35.00 -14.47 -12.53
C VAL A 74 34.51 -15.36 -11.39
N GLY A 75 35.21 -15.38 -10.25
CA GLY A 75 34.90 -16.24 -9.10
C GLY A 75 34.88 -17.74 -9.41
N ASN A 76 34.30 -18.52 -8.50
CA ASN A 76 34.01 -19.95 -8.67
C ASN A 76 32.50 -20.20 -8.79
N THR A 77 32.11 -21.47 -8.81
CA THR A 77 30.71 -21.92 -8.92
C THR A 77 29.83 -21.58 -7.72
N ASP A 78 30.39 -21.03 -6.65
CA ASP A 78 29.67 -20.66 -5.42
C ASP A 78 29.55 -19.13 -5.25
N ASN A 79 29.79 -18.34 -6.30
CA ASN A 79 29.93 -16.88 -6.20
C ASN A 79 28.85 -16.06 -6.92
N ASN A 80 27.93 -16.66 -7.68
CA ASN A 80 26.82 -15.98 -8.36
C ASN A 80 27.27 -14.88 -9.34
N ILE A 81 28.29 -15.21 -10.15
CA ILE A 81 28.93 -14.27 -11.07
C ILE A 81 28.67 -14.69 -12.52
N VAL A 82 28.25 -13.71 -13.31
CA VAL A 82 28.15 -13.78 -14.77
C VAL A 82 29.40 -13.18 -15.40
N SER A 83 29.96 -13.85 -16.40
CA SER A 83 31.15 -13.37 -17.12
C SER A 83 31.32 -14.03 -18.50
N ALA A 84 32.14 -13.43 -19.35
CA ALA A 84 32.57 -14.02 -20.61
C ALA A 84 33.74 -15.02 -20.42
N THR A 85 33.89 -15.92 -21.39
CA THR A 85 34.99 -16.87 -21.54
C THR A 85 35.34 -17.08 -23.01
N THR A 86 36.63 -17.31 -23.29
CA THR A 86 37.11 -17.63 -24.65
C THR A 86 37.17 -19.13 -24.93
N GLY A 87 37.08 -19.96 -23.89
CA GLY A 87 37.17 -21.42 -23.99
C GLY A 87 35.82 -22.09 -23.83
N CYS A 88 35.23 -22.55 -24.93
CA CYS A 88 33.97 -23.30 -24.96
C CYS A 88 34.01 -24.47 -25.94
N SER A 89 33.18 -25.48 -25.68
CA SER A 89 32.95 -26.57 -26.63
C SER A 89 32.20 -26.07 -27.85
N SER A 90 32.43 -26.70 -29.01
CA SER A 90 31.78 -26.29 -30.26
C SER A 90 30.25 -26.36 -30.12
N GLY A 91 29.56 -25.28 -30.54
CA GLY A 91 28.11 -25.17 -30.51
C GLY A 91 27.52 -24.66 -29.19
N VAL A 92 28.33 -24.46 -28.15
CA VAL A 92 27.87 -23.88 -26.87
C VAL A 92 27.88 -22.35 -26.98
N VAL A 93 26.78 -21.70 -26.60
CA VAL A 93 26.64 -20.23 -26.61
C VAL A 93 26.94 -19.65 -25.23
N ALA A 94 26.34 -20.25 -24.20
CA ALA A 94 26.65 -20.01 -22.80
C ALA A 94 26.43 -21.30 -22.01
N PHE A 95 26.81 -21.31 -20.74
CA PHE A 95 26.51 -22.40 -19.84
C PHE A 95 26.51 -21.96 -18.38
N THR A 96 25.75 -22.71 -17.59
CA THR A 96 25.66 -22.54 -16.13
C THR A 96 26.40 -23.66 -15.42
N GLU A 97 27.32 -23.28 -14.55
CA GLU A 97 28.04 -24.19 -13.66
C GLU A 97 27.37 -24.20 -12.29
N LEU A 98 26.86 -25.38 -11.91
CA LEU A 98 26.19 -25.61 -10.65
C LEU A 98 27.18 -25.62 -9.47
N PRO A 99 26.73 -25.24 -8.27
CA PRO A 99 27.60 -25.01 -7.12
C PRO A 99 28.17 -26.30 -6.55
N THR A 100 29.26 -26.17 -5.77
CA THR A 100 29.75 -27.26 -4.91
C THR A 100 29.13 -27.21 -3.52
N SER A 101 28.62 -26.05 -3.11
CA SER A 101 27.94 -25.82 -1.84
C SER A 101 26.68 -24.98 -2.04
N ASN A 102 26.82 -23.76 -2.55
CA ASN A 102 25.70 -22.84 -2.77
C ASN A 102 26.11 -21.80 -3.81
N GLY A 103 25.17 -21.37 -4.64
CA GLY A 103 25.36 -20.37 -5.67
C GLY A 103 25.39 -20.97 -7.07
N TRP A 104 26.08 -20.31 -7.99
CA TRP A 104 26.27 -20.73 -9.38
C TRP A 104 27.32 -19.85 -10.06
N ARG A 105 27.75 -20.20 -11.27
CA ARG A 105 28.52 -19.32 -12.16
C ARG A 105 28.02 -19.46 -13.60
N ILE A 106 27.80 -18.35 -14.29
CA ILE A 106 27.33 -18.36 -15.69
C ILE A 106 28.43 -17.82 -16.60
N ARG A 107 28.69 -18.52 -17.70
CA ARG A 107 29.78 -18.23 -18.64
C ARG A 107 29.29 -18.08 -20.08
N PHE A 108 29.57 -16.94 -20.69
CA PHE A 108 29.25 -16.63 -22.09
C PHE A 108 30.43 -16.93 -23.01
N CYS A 109 30.22 -17.65 -24.12
CA CYS A 109 31.26 -18.11 -25.03
C CYS A 109 31.71 -17.04 -26.04
N ASP A 110 32.12 -15.88 -25.53
CA ASP A 110 32.53 -14.66 -26.25
C ASP A 110 33.77 -14.86 -27.17
N GLY A 111 34.52 -15.94 -27.00
CA GLY A 111 35.58 -16.32 -27.95
C GLY A 111 35.10 -17.03 -29.22
N GLN A 112 33.83 -17.45 -29.27
CA GLN A 112 33.24 -18.22 -30.37
C GLN A 112 32.09 -17.50 -31.06
N TRP A 113 31.39 -16.64 -30.32
CA TRP A 113 30.18 -15.96 -30.78
C TRP A 113 30.25 -14.49 -30.41
N ASN A 114 29.59 -13.66 -31.22
CA ASN A 114 29.40 -12.27 -30.86
C ASN A 114 28.16 -12.11 -29.99
N PHE A 115 28.18 -11.18 -29.04
CA PHE A 115 27.07 -10.84 -28.16
C PHE A 115 26.63 -9.37 -28.30
N ALA A 116 25.38 -9.11 -27.92
CA ALA A 116 24.79 -7.77 -27.92
C ALA A 116 23.78 -7.61 -26.77
N ASP A 117 23.67 -6.40 -26.23
CA ASP A 117 22.94 -6.04 -25.01
C ASP A 117 21.54 -5.43 -25.21
N GLY A 118 21.14 -5.13 -26.45
CA GLY A 118 19.81 -4.58 -26.75
C GLY A 118 19.78 -3.05 -26.71
N PRO A 119 18.71 -2.38 -26.20
CA PRO A 119 17.54 -2.93 -25.52
C PRO A 119 16.44 -3.38 -26.49
N GLY A 120 16.54 -3.06 -27.79
CA GLY A 120 15.61 -3.49 -28.83
C GLY A 120 16.01 -4.81 -29.49
N GLY A 121 15.75 -4.93 -30.80
CA GLY A 121 16.16 -6.10 -31.59
C GLY A 121 17.67 -6.24 -31.69
N ILE A 122 18.14 -7.48 -31.82
CA ILE A 122 19.55 -7.83 -31.95
C ILE A 122 19.89 -8.08 -33.44
N GLY A 123 21.07 -7.64 -33.88
CA GLY A 123 21.54 -7.90 -35.24
C GLY A 123 21.72 -9.39 -35.51
N SER A 124 21.50 -9.85 -36.74
CA SER A 124 21.57 -11.27 -37.13
C SER A 124 22.96 -11.93 -37.00
N GLY A 125 23.98 -11.21 -36.54
CA GLY A 125 25.34 -11.68 -36.34
C GLY A 125 25.77 -11.79 -34.88
N ALA A 126 24.86 -11.54 -33.92
CA ALA A 126 25.13 -11.61 -32.49
C ALA A 126 24.00 -12.29 -31.72
N PHE A 127 24.33 -12.90 -30.59
CA PHE A 127 23.36 -13.42 -29.62
C PHE A 127 22.95 -12.33 -28.63
N ASP A 128 21.71 -12.42 -28.17
CA ASP A 128 21.13 -11.52 -27.18
C ASP A 128 21.60 -11.87 -25.77
N ILE A 129 22.34 -10.97 -25.11
CA ILE A 129 22.84 -11.21 -23.75
C ILE A 129 21.69 -11.42 -22.77
N GLN A 130 20.64 -10.59 -22.85
CA GLN A 130 19.49 -10.70 -21.95
C GLN A 130 18.81 -12.07 -22.10
N GLY A 131 18.40 -12.46 -23.31
CA GLY A 131 17.71 -13.72 -23.51
C GLY A 131 18.56 -14.96 -23.20
N ILE A 132 19.85 -14.94 -23.54
CA ILE A 132 20.76 -16.03 -23.16
C ILE A 132 20.95 -16.06 -21.64
N GLN A 133 21.11 -14.91 -20.99
CA GLN A 133 21.18 -14.85 -19.52
C GLN A 133 19.89 -15.35 -18.87
N THR A 134 18.71 -15.04 -19.41
CA THR A 134 17.44 -15.49 -18.82
C THR A 134 17.38 -17.02 -18.84
N HIS A 135 17.79 -17.65 -19.94
CA HIS A 135 17.92 -19.11 -20.07
C HIS A 135 18.91 -19.70 -19.06
N GLU A 136 20.14 -19.18 -19.02
CA GLU A 136 21.17 -19.68 -18.11
C GLU A 136 20.79 -19.46 -16.64
N TYR A 137 20.10 -18.35 -16.34
CA TYR A 137 19.60 -18.11 -15.00
C TYR A 137 18.52 -19.12 -14.60
N GLY A 138 17.69 -19.59 -15.53
CA GLY A 138 16.77 -20.71 -15.26
C GLY A 138 17.51 -21.99 -14.84
N HIS A 139 18.67 -22.30 -15.45
CA HIS A 139 19.54 -23.38 -14.96
C HIS A 139 20.10 -23.11 -13.56
N ALA A 140 20.49 -21.87 -13.28
CA ALA A 140 20.95 -21.46 -11.94
C ALA A 140 19.85 -21.60 -10.86
N LEU A 141 18.59 -21.48 -11.26
CA LEU A 141 17.40 -21.72 -10.45
C LEU A 141 17.02 -23.22 -10.34
N GLY A 142 17.74 -24.10 -11.03
CA GLY A 142 17.56 -25.55 -10.97
C GLY A 142 16.67 -26.14 -12.07
N LEU A 143 16.31 -25.36 -13.09
CA LEU A 143 15.53 -25.86 -14.23
C LEU A 143 16.42 -26.62 -15.22
N GLY A 144 15.84 -27.66 -15.84
CA GLY A 144 16.43 -28.32 -17.01
C GLY A 144 15.97 -27.66 -18.31
N HIS A 145 16.49 -28.13 -19.44
CA HIS A 145 15.95 -27.74 -20.73
C HIS A 145 14.51 -28.18 -20.90
N SER A 146 13.68 -27.31 -21.48
CA SER A 146 12.32 -27.61 -21.90
C SER A 146 12.28 -28.22 -23.30
N SER A 147 11.32 -29.10 -23.54
CA SER A 147 10.97 -29.57 -24.89
C SER A 147 10.05 -28.60 -25.65
N ASP A 148 9.46 -27.61 -24.96
CA ASP A 148 8.71 -26.55 -25.61
C ASP A 148 9.67 -25.56 -26.27
N SER A 149 9.61 -25.47 -27.60
CA SER A 149 10.45 -24.56 -28.40
C SER A 149 10.17 -23.07 -28.18
N ALA A 150 9.03 -22.74 -27.56
CA ALA A 150 8.65 -21.39 -27.18
C ALA A 150 9.12 -21.03 -25.76
N ALA A 151 9.57 -22.01 -24.95
CA ALA A 151 10.09 -21.75 -23.61
C ALA A 151 11.43 -21.04 -23.67
N THR A 152 11.65 -20.19 -22.69
CA THR A 152 12.97 -19.61 -22.43
C THR A 152 13.97 -20.73 -22.14
N MET A 153 13.56 -21.81 -21.47
CA MET A 153 14.39 -22.98 -21.25
C MET A 153 14.56 -23.91 -22.47
N ALA A 154 14.14 -23.52 -23.68
CA ALA A 154 14.42 -24.29 -24.89
C ALA A 154 15.95 -24.37 -25.16
N PRO A 155 16.50 -25.54 -25.54
CA PRO A 155 17.95 -25.78 -25.59
C PRO A 155 18.68 -25.11 -26.77
N SER A 156 18.01 -24.27 -27.56
CA SER A 156 18.56 -23.74 -28.81
C SER A 156 18.10 -22.32 -29.05
N SER A 157 19.08 -21.47 -29.36
CA SER A 157 18.92 -20.09 -29.78
C SER A 157 19.62 -19.86 -31.11
N SER A 158 19.30 -18.75 -31.78
CA SER A 158 20.00 -18.32 -32.99
C SER A 158 20.32 -16.82 -32.90
N PRO A 159 21.39 -16.35 -33.55
CA PRO A 159 21.72 -14.93 -33.60
C PRO A 159 20.53 -14.08 -34.07
N GLY A 160 20.37 -12.90 -33.45
CA GLY A 160 19.29 -11.95 -33.72
C GLY A 160 17.94 -12.28 -33.07
N GLN A 161 17.81 -13.37 -32.31
CA GLN A 161 16.58 -13.70 -31.59
C GLN A 161 16.54 -13.04 -30.20
N THR A 162 15.39 -12.49 -29.83
CA THR A 162 15.10 -11.94 -28.49
C THR A 162 14.01 -12.72 -27.73
N LYS A 163 13.54 -13.84 -28.30
CA LYS A 163 12.39 -14.60 -27.76
C LYS A 163 12.62 -15.21 -26.38
N LEU A 164 13.89 -15.36 -25.96
CA LEU A 164 14.26 -15.96 -24.67
C LEU A 164 14.32 -14.93 -23.54
N ARG A 165 14.04 -13.65 -23.82
CA ARG A 165 14.07 -12.63 -22.76
C ARG A 165 12.92 -12.79 -21.78
N SER A 166 11.75 -13.24 -22.26
CA SER A 166 10.55 -13.41 -21.44
C SER A 166 10.23 -14.87 -21.19
N ILE A 167 10.00 -15.22 -19.95
CA ILE A 167 9.64 -16.59 -19.57
C ILE A 167 8.20 -16.90 -20.02
N ASN A 168 7.94 -18.15 -20.37
CA ASN A 168 6.61 -18.60 -20.76
C ASN A 168 5.93 -19.41 -19.64
N ALA A 169 4.72 -19.89 -19.89
CA ALA A 169 3.95 -20.64 -18.89
C ALA A 169 4.63 -21.95 -18.43
N ASP A 170 5.43 -22.61 -19.27
CA ASP A 170 6.21 -23.80 -18.89
C ASP A 170 7.36 -23.43 -17.94
N ASP A 171 8.07 -22.35 -18.25
CA ASP A 171 9.15 -21.81 -17.42
C ASP A 171 8.61 -21.35 -16.04
N GLN A 172 7.49 -20.62 -16.02
CA GLN A 172 6.80 -20.16 -14.81
C GLN A 172 6.37 -21.36 -13.94
N ALA A 173 5.74 -22.37 -14.53
CA ALA A 173 5.35 -23.59 -13.82
C ALA A 173 6.58 -24.32 -13.25
N GLY A 174 7.67 -24.37 -14.01
CA GLY A 174 8.95 -24.95 -13.59
C GLY A 174 9.50 -24.26 -12.35
N VAL A 175 9.69 -22.94 -12.38
CA VAL A 175 10.28 -22.20 -11.26
C VAL A 175 9.37 -22.20 -10.03
N GLN A 176 8.05 -22.09 -10.23
CA GLN A 176 7.06 -22.18 -9.14
C GLN A 176 7.02 -23.57 -8.49
N SER A 177 7.40 -24.64 -9.22
CA SER A 177 7.51 -25.97 -8.62
C SER A 177 8.70 -26.10 -7.66
N ILE A 178 9.77 -25.32 -7.87
CA ILE A 178 10.98 -25.32 -7.05
C ILE A 178 10.83 -24.39 -5.85
N TYR A 179 10.36 -23.16 -6.10
CA TYR A 179 10.32 -22.10 -5.08
C TYR A 179 8.94 -21.87 -4.49
N GLY A 180 7.89 -22.47 -5.06
CA GLY A 180 6.50 -22.20 -4.72
C GLY A 180 5.94 -21.02 -5.52
N VAL A 181 4.60 -20.96 -5.62
CA VAL A 181 3.88 -19.76 -6.06
C VAL A 181 4.01 -18.70 -4.96
N ILE A 182 4.10 -17.42 -5.34
CA ILE A 182 4.17 -16.30 -4.41
C ILE A 182 3.12 -16.41 -3.28
N SER A 183 3.57 -16.29 -2.04
CA SER A 183 2.70 -16.31 -0.86
C SER A 183 2.01 -14.96 -0.66
N SER A 184 0.75 -14.97 -0.22
CA SER A 184 0.04 -13.75 0.20
C SER A 184 0.67 -13.06 1.41
N THR A 185 1.53 -13.77 2.15
CA THR A 185 2.26 -13.25 3.32
C THR A 185 3.70 -12.88 3.02
N LYS A 186 4.14 -12.97 1.76
CA LYS A 186 5.47 -12.53 1.37
C LYS A 186 5.57 -11.01 1.61
N PRO A 187 6.65 -10.48 2.19
CA PRO A 187 6.86 -9.04 2.23
C PRO A 187 6.89 -8.49 0.80
N ALA A 188 6.31 -7.33 0.58
CA ALA A 188 6.30 -6.71 -0.75
C ALA A 188 6.61 -5.23 -0.61
N ILE A 189 7.44 -4.70 -1.50
CA ILE A 189 7.75 -3.28 -1.65
C ILE A 189 7.02 -2.78 -2.89
N CYS A 190 6.39 -1.62 -2.78
CA CYS A 190 5.66 -0.97 -3.85
C CYS A 190 6.06 0.50 -4.04
N GLU A 191 6.79 1.07 -3.09
CA GLU A 191 7.36 2.41 -3.23
C GLU A 191 8.64 2.57 -2.40
N THR A 192 9.58 3.36 -2.92
CA THR A 192 10.71 3.90 -2.19
C THR A 192 10.72 5.41 -2.32
N SER A 193 10.90 6.14 -1.21
CA SER A 193 11.05 7.60 -1.21
C SER A 193 12.24 8.01 -0.36
N VAL A 194 13.11 8.85 -0.91
CA VAL A 194 14.33 9.31 -0.24
C VAL A 194 14.23 10.79 0.11
N SER A 195 14.48 11.09 1.38
CA SER A 195 14.56 12.46 1.88
C SER A 195 15.51 12.53 3.08
N GLY A 196 16.30 13.60 3.16
CA GLY A 196 17.19 13.85 4.30
C GLY A 196 18.23 12.75 4.56
N GLY A 197 18.69 12.04 3.52
CA GLY A 197 19.66 10.93 3.65
C GLY A 197 19.08 9.63 4.21
N SER A 198 17.74 9.55 4.32
CA SER A 198 17.02 8.33 4.69
C SER A 198 16.13 7.89 3.55
N ILE A 199 15.96 6.58 3.41
CA ILE A 199 15.00 5.97 2.51
C ILE A 199 13.81 5.45 3.33
N THR A 200 12.61 5.82 2.91
CA THR A 200 11.35 5.25 3.36
C THR A 200 10.89 4.25 2.31
N ILE A 201 10.68 3.03 2.76
CA ILE A 201 10.21 1.88 1.98
C ILE A 201 8.78 1.64 2.39
N ARG A 202 7.87 1.71 1.43
CA ARG A 202 6.45 1.40 1.62
C ARG A 202 6.13 0.06 0.97
N GLY A 203 5.31 -0.70 1.67
CA GLY A 203 5.07 -2.08 1.34
C GLY A 203 3.98 -2.73 2.18
N SER A 204 4.08 -4.04 2.30
CA SER A 204 3.19 -4.86 3.13
C SER A 204 3.94 -6.05 3.72
N ASN A 205 3.36 -6.65 4.76
CA ASN A 205 3.87 -7.85 5.42
C ASN A 205 5.30 -7.70 5.97
N PHE A 206 5.73 -6.49 6.33
CA PHE A 206 6.96 -6.31 7.11
C PHE A 206 6.71 -6.75 8.55
N ASP A 207 7.70 -7.38 9.18
CA ASP A 207 7.58 -7.75 10.59
C ASP A 207 7.53 -6.46 11.44
N PRO A 208 6.84 -6.45 12.60
CA PRO A 208 6.85 -5.28 13.49
C PRO A 208 8.26 -4.87 13.93
N VAL A 209 9.17 -5.85 14.06
CA VAL A 209 10.57 -5.69 14.44
C VAL A 209 11.45 -6.68 13.66
N ASP A 210 12.77 -6.51 13.74
CA ASP A 210 13.75 -7.48 13.21
C ASP A 210 13.72 -7.72 11.68
N ASN A 211 13.40 -6.67 10.91
CA ASN A 211 13.61 -6.70 9.46
C ASN A 211 15.05 -6.33 9.10
N ASP A 212 15.59 -6.90 8.03
CA ASP A 212 16.83 -6.43 7.42
C ASP A 212 16.52 -5.72 6.11
N VAL A 213 17.09 -4.54 5.92
CA VAL A 213 17.04 -3.81 4.64
C VAL A 213 18.32 -4.05 3.87
N TRP A 214 18.21 -4.61 2.68
CA TRP A 214 19.32 -5.01 1.82
C TRP A 214 19.40 -4.07 0.62
N PHE A 215 20.61 -3.58 0.32
CA PHE A 215 20.88 -2.66 -0.77
C PHE A 215 21.86 -3.29 -1.78
N THR A 216 21.76 -2.88 -3.04
CA THR A 216 22.85 -3.01 -4.01
C THR A 216 24.09 -2.28 -3.51
N ASN A 217 25.26 -2.90 -3.67
CA ASN A 217 26.54 -2.31 -3.29
C ASN A 217 26.98 -1.27 -4.32
N ALA A 218 27.42 -0.10 -3.87
CA ALA A 218 27.96 0.94 -4.75
C ALA A 218 29.34 0.58 -5.35
N SER A 219 30.07 -0.34 -4.74
CA SER A 219 31.43 -0.71 -5.14
C SER A 219 31.47 -2.03 -5.88
N THR A 220 32.47 -2.19 -6.76
CA THR A 220 32.84 -3.50 -7.27
C THR A 220 33.26 -4.41 -6.12
N THR A 221 32.57 -5.53 -5.96
CA THR A 221 32.76 -6.44 -4.82
C THR A 221 33.76 -7.55 -5.15
N SER A 222 34.49 -8.02 -4.14
CA SER A 222 35.37 -9.17 -4.33
C SER A 222 34.57 -10.46 -4.54
N THR A 223 35.13 -11.44 -5.24
CA THR A 223 34.38 -12.63 -5.67
C THR A 223 33.86 -13.47 -4.49
N GLY A 224 34.64 -13.59 -3.40
CA GLY A 224 34.34 -14.46 -2.26
C GLY A 224 33.68 -13.79 -1.06
N THR A 225 33.28 -12.51 -1.16
CA THR A 225 32.60 -11.79 -0.07
C THR A 225 31.12 -11.65 -0.35
N ASP A 226 30.30 -11.66 0.71
CA ASP A 226 28.90 -11.27 0.61
C ASP A 226 28.82 -9.81 0.12
N PRO A 227 28.24 -9.55 -1.06
CA PRO A 227 28.24 -8.22 -1.63
C PRO A 227 27.21 -7.28 -0.99
N ARG A 228 26.19 -7.82 -0.32
CA ARG A 228 25.03 -7.05 0.13
C ARG A 228 25.40 -6.05 1.22
N VAL A 229 24.95 -4.82 1.04
CA VAL A 229 24.97 -3.81 2.09
C VAL A 229 23.66 -3.91 2.87
N ARG A 230 23.74 -4.01 4.20
CA ARG A 230 22.57 -4.34 5.04
C ARG A 230 22.45 -3.42 6.24
N VAL A 231 21.21 -3.09 6.58
CA VAL A 231 20.81 -2.51 7.87
C VAL A 231 19.96 -3.56 8.56
N PHE A 232 20.41 -4.05 9.72
CA PHE A 232 19.77 -5.14 10.46
C PHE A 232 18.84 -4.63 11.55
N GLY A 233 17.85 -5.43 11.94
CA GLY A 233 17.05 -5.17 13.16
C GLY A 233 16.11 -3.97 13.04
N VAL A 234 15.63 -3.68 11.84
CA VAL A 234 14.84 -2.51 11.50
C VAL A 234 13.37 -2.74 11.87
N PRO A 235 12.76 -1.89 12.71
CA PRO A 235 11.34 -1.96 12.99
C PRO A 235 10.53 -1.40 11.83
N SER A 236 9.31 -1.93 11.64
CA SER A 236 8.32 -1.32 10.76
C SER A 236 7.32 -0.46 11.54
N THR A 237 6.68 0.47 10.86
CA THR A 237 5.54 1.26 11.32
C THR A 237 4.36 1.07 10.36
N GLY A 238 3.23 1.72 10.62
CA GLY A 238 2.02 1.54 9.80
C GLY A 238 1.55 0.09 9.79
N ASN A 239 1.68 -0.62 10.92
CA ASN A 239 1.30 -2.02 11.05
C ASN A 239 1.95 -2.95 9.99
N GLY A 240 3.24 -2.75 9.71
CA GLY A 240 3.98 -3.58 8.76
C GLY A 240 4.00 -3.07 7.32
N THR A 241 3.67 -1.79 7.09
CA THR A 241 3.67 -1.19 5.75
C THR A 241 4.78 -0.18 5.50
N LEU A 242 5.46 0.30 6.55
CA LEU A 242 6.47 1.35 6.42
C LEU A 242 7.76 0.95 7.12
N ILE A 243 8.89 1.12 6.44
CA ILE A 243 10.23 1.05 7.01
C ILE A 243 10.98 2.32 6.63
N THR A 244 11.63 2.98 7.59
CA THR A 244 12.52 4.11 7.30
C THR A 244 13.90 3.83 7.86
N VAL A 245 14.93 3.92 7.03
CA VAL A 245 16.34 3.72 7.43
C VAL A 245 17.24 4.80 6.87
N ALA A 246 18.28 5.16 7.61
CA ALA A 246 19.39 5.95 7.08
C ALA A 246 20.09 5.15 5.98
N ILE A 247 20.39 5.79 4.84
CA ILE A 247 21.04 5.13 3.72
C ILE A 247 22.50 4.83 4.14
N PRO A 248 22.92 3.55 4.18
CA PRO A 248 24.27 3.20 4.59
C PRO A 248 25.28 3.62 3.51
N ALA A 249 26.49 4.03 3.91
CA ALA A 249 27.49 4.59 3.01
C ALA A 249 27.94 3.68 1.85
N GLY A 250 27.73 2.36 1.96
CA GLY A 250 28.03 1.40 0.90
C GLY A 250 26.90 1.17 -0.11
N ALA A 251 25.69 1.70 0.14
CA ALA A 251 24.56 1.51 -0.76
C ALA A 251 24.75 2.31 -2.05
N GLY A 252 24.46 1.68 -3.18
CA GLY A 252 24.48 2.29 -4.51
C GLY A 252 23.12 2.20 -5.20
N PRO A 253 22.98 2.82 -6.39
CA PRO A 253 21.81 2.63 -7.23
C PRO A 253 21.67 1.14 -7.58
N GLY A 254 20.43 0.67 -7.66
CA GLY A 254 20.11 -0.73 -7.92
C GLY A 254 18.79 -1.12 -7.28
N ASP A 255 18.81 -2.21 -6.50
CA ASP A 255 17.69 -2.73 -5.74
C ASP A 255 17.79 -2.42 -4.25
N VAL A 256 16.62 -2.22 -3.64
CA VAL A 256 16.40 -2.41 -2.21
C VAL A 256 15.44 -3.58 -1.99
N LEU A 257 15.70 -4.35 -0.94
CA LEU A 257 14.85 -5.45 -0.50
C LEU A 257 14.67 -5.41 1.02
N VAL A 258 13.53 -5.91 1.49
CA VAL A 258 13.26 -6.13 2.90
C VAL A 258 13.21 -7.63 3.16
N LYS A 259 14.05 -8.10 4.09
CA LYS A 259 14.06 -9.48 4.57
C LYS A 259 13.45 -9.50 5.97
N THR A 260 12.32 -10.19 6.13
CA THR A 260 11.66 -10.37 7.43
C THR A 260 12.39 -11.44 8.28
N SER A 261 12.03 -11.57 9.55
CA SER A 261 12.67 -12.50 10.50
C SER A 261 12.43 -13.98 10.18
N ALA A 262 11.39 -14.29 9.39
CA ALA A 262 11.09 -15.65 8.94
C ALA A 262 12.22 -16.29 8.11
N GLY A 263 12.32 -17.62 8.09
CA GLY A 263 13.31 -18.33 7.28
C GLY A 263 12.90 -18.50 5.82
N GLY A 264 13.88 -18.74 4.93
CA GLY A 264 13.64 -19.15 3.54
C GLY A 264 13.39 -18.01 2.53
N ALA A 265 13.18 -18.36 1.26
CA ALA A 265 13.04 -17.39 0.17
C ALA A 265 11.76 -16.53 0.25
N ALA A 266 10.68 -17.09 0.81
CA ALA A 266 9.38 -16.44 0.98
C ALA A 266 9.38 -15.24 1.94
N SER A 267 10.48 -15.04 2.67
CA SER A 267 10.64 -13.97 3.66
C SER A 267 11.46 -12.79 3.15
N LEU A 268 11.92 -12.85 1.89
CA LEU A 268 12.55 -11.74 1.19
C LEU A 268 11.51 -11.06 0.31
N SER A 269 11.50 -9.74 0.24
CA SER A 269 10.57 -9.00 -0.63
C SER A 269 10.91 -9.17 -2.10
N ASN A 270 10.03 -8.68 -2.97
CA ASN A 270 10.43 -8.35 -4.33
C ASN A 270 11.63 -7.41 -4.35
N ALA A 271 12.48 -7.59 -5.36
CA ALA A 271 13.49 -6.62 -5.70
C ALA A 271 12.80 -5.33 -6.16
N PHE A 272 13.12 -4.20 -5.53
CA PHE A 272 12.50 -2.93 -5.86
C PHE A 272 13.54 -1.87 -6.19
N PRO A 273 13.41 -1.15 -7.32
CA PRO A 273 14.43 -0.22 -7.76
C PRO A 273 14.54 1.01 -6.88
N THR A 274 15.77 1.50 -6.72
CA THR A 274 16.08 2.77 -6.07
C THR A 274 17.39 3.32 -6.62
N ASP A 275 17.40 4.60 -7.01
CA ASP A 275 18.63 5.36 -7.30
C ASP A 275 19.18 6.06 -6.04
N LEU A 276 18.54 5.81 -4.90
CA LEU A 276 18.81 6.42 -3.59
C LEU A 276 18.53 7.94 -3.58
N VAL A 277 17.69 8.43 -4.48
CA VAL A 277 17.12 9.78 -4.47
C VAL A 277 15.65 9.77 -4.90
N GLY A 278 14.93 10.87 -4.69
CA GLY A 278 13.55 11.02 -5.20
C GLY A 278 12.56 9.96 -4.69
N THR A 279 11.54 9.69 -5.49
CA THR A 279 10.53 8.64 -5.21
C THR A 279 10.38 7.76 -6.44
N ILE A 280 10.34 6.45 -6.23
CA ILE A 280 10.02 5.44 -7.23
C ILE A 280 8.82 4.64 -6.72
N THR A 281 7.80 4.46 -7.57
CA THR A 281 6.55 3.77 -7.26
C THR A 281 6.31 2.71 -8.35
N ALA A 282 5.72 1.57 -7.98
CA ALA A 282 5.28 0.56 -8.94
C ALA A 282 4.17 1.10 -9.88
N ASN A 283 3.79 0.31 -10.90
CA ASN A 283 2.66 0.64 -11.77
C ASN A 283 1.37 0.47 -10.96
N GLY A 284 0.92 1.57 -10.36
CA GLY A 284 -0.14 1.57 -9.36
C GLY A 284 0.41 1.77 -7.95
N THR A 285 -0.39 2.47 -7.15
CA THR A 285 -0.15 2.71 -5.72
C THR A 285 0.07 1.40 -4.96
N CYS A 286 0.73 1.46 -3.81
CA CYS A 286 0.75 0.35 -2.88
C CYS A 286 -0.68 -0.20 -2.68
N PRO A 287 -0.91 -1.52 -2.73
CA PRO A 287 -2.26 -2.07 -2.76
C PRO A 287 -3.13 -1.49 -1.64
N LEU A 288 -4.22 -0.83 -2.03
CA LEU A 288 -5.15 -0.26 -1.06
C LEU A 288 -5.98 -1.42 -0.51
N THR A 289 -5.75 -1.78 0.75
CA THR A 289 -6.53 -2.83 1.42
C THR A 289 -7.21 -2.28 2.64
N VAL A 290 -8.39 -2.81 2.97
CA VAL A 290 -9.05 -2.55 4.25
C VAL A 290 -9.25 -3.87 4.96
N SER A 291 -8.73 -3.97 6.17
CA SER A 291 -8.80 -5.17 7.01
C SER A 291 -10.02 -5.14 7.94
N SER A 292 -10.39 -3.96 8.45
CA SER A 292 -11.45 -3.84 9.45
C SER A 292 -11.98 -2.42 9.59
N ILE A 293 -13.19 -2.31 10.16
CA ILE A 293 -13.78 -1.08 10.65
C ILE A 293 -14.26 -1.28 12.09
N THR A 294 -13.96 -0.34 12.97
CA THR A 294 -14.31 -0.39 14.40
C THR A 294 -14.94 0.92 14.85
N PRO A 295 -16.14 0.90 15.47
CA PRO A 295 -17.00 -0.27 15.60
C PRO A 295 -17.62 -0.68 14.25
N SER A 296 -17.94 -1.96 14.08
CA SER A 296 -18.60 -2.48 12.87
C SER A 296 -20.13 -2.33 12.91
N GLU A 297 -20.67 -1.98 14.07
CA GLU A 297 -22.06 -1.58 14.30
C GLU A 297 -22.05 -0.16 14.89
N ILE A 298 -22.70 0.77 14.19
CA ILE A 298 -22.60 2.20 14.43
C ILE A 298 -24.01 2.77 14.61
N GLU A 299 -24.24 3.56 15.66
CA GLU A 299 -25.54 4.24 15.83
C GLU A 299 -25.75 5.28 14.73
N ALA A 300 -27.00 5.43 14.26
CA ALA A 300 -27.34 6.35 13.17
C ALA A 300 -26.97 7.82 13.41
N LEU A 301 -26.77 8.21 14.68
CA LEU A 301 -26.27 9.53 15.05
C LEU A 301 -25.24 9.40 16.17
N ILE A 302 -24.00 9.80 15.88
CA ILE A 302 -22.95 10.02 16.87
C ILE A 302 -22.63 11.53 16.88
N PRO A 303 -23.11 12.29 17.88
CA PRO A 303 -22.88 13.73 17.93
C PRO A 303 -21.41 14.10 18.11
N GLY A 304 -20.97 15.13 17.39
CA GLY A 304 -19.68 15.78 17.59
C GLY A 304 -18.59 15.32 16.62
N THR A 305 -17.38 15.82 16.84
CA THR A 305 -16.23 15.70 15.91
C THR A 305 -15.13 14.75 16.39
N ALA A 306 -15.45 13.87 17.35
CA ALA A 306 -14.46 13.06 18.07
C ALA A 306 -13.85 11.88 17.27
N GLU A 307 -14.13 11.76 15.97
CA GLU A 307 -13.62 10.72 15.07
C GLU A 307 -13.69 9.28 15.62
N THR A 308 -14.88 8.88 16.09
CA THR A 308 -15.07 7.61 16.82
C THR A 308 -15.04 6.33 15.96
N VAL A 309 -14.97 6.45 14.64
CA VAL A 309 -14.89 5.32 13.71
C VAL A 309 -13.45 5.19 13.24
N THR A 310 -12.88 3.99 13.35
CA THR A 310 -11.53 3.66 12.87
C THR A 310 -11.60 2.64 11.75
N ILE A 311 -11.01 2.95 10.60
CA ILE A 311 -10.78 2.03 9.49
C ILE A 311 -9.31 1.62 9.55
N SER A 312 -9.05 0.31 9.46
CA SER A 312 -7.69 -0.25 9.45
C SER A 312 -7.42 -0.98 8.14
N GLY A 313 -6.18 -0.91 7.65
CA GLY A 313 -5.81 -1.48 6.35
C GLY A 313 -4.36 -1.17 5.96
N THR A 314 -4.11 -1.00 4.67
CA THR A 314 -2.79 -0.62 4.09
C THR A 314 -2.98 0.31 2.90
N GLY A 315 -1.98 1.15 2.61
CA GLY A 315 -2.01 2.07 1.47
C GLY A 315 -2.83 3.33 1.70
N PHE A 316 -3.06 3.72 2.96
CA PHE A 316 -3.96 4.84 3.29
C PHE A 316 -3.37 6.22 3.04
N LEU A 317 -2.04 6.38 2.91
CA LEU A 317 -1.47 7.72 2.67
C LEU A 317 -1.85 8.30 1.29
N GLU A 318 -2.33 7.46 0.37
CA GLU A 318 -2.75 7.88 -0.98
C GLU A 318 -4.27 7.96 -1.13
N VAL A 319 -5.02 7.76 -0.05
CA VAL A 319 -6.48 7.92 -0.05
C VAL A 319 -6.82 9.40 -0.24
N THR A 320 -7.52 9.68 -1.34
CA THR A 320 -7.93 11.04 -1.72
C THR A 320 -9.42 11.27 -1.49
N ALA A 321 -10.22 10.21 -1.41
CA ALA A 321 -11.64 10.29 -1.14
C ALA A 321 -12.15 9.07 -0.35
N ILE A 322 -13.17 9.31 0.48
CA ILE A 322 -13.99 8.27 1.10
C ILE A 322 -15.43 8.50 0.66
N LYS A 323 -16.09 7.47 0.14
CA LYS A 323 -17.50 7.50 -0.26
C LYS A 323 -18.34 6.59 0.63
N LEU A 324 -19.44 7.13 1.15
CA LEU A 324 -20.50 6.35 1.78
C LEU A 324 -21.36 5.71 0.70
N ASN A 325 -21.53 4.38 0.79
CA ASN A 325 -22.30 3.54 -0.12
C ASN A 325 -22.00 3.87 -1.59
N ILE A 326 -20.73 4.06 -1.96
CA ILE A 326 -20.23 4.42 -3.31
C ILE A 326 -20.76 5.73 -3.94
N PHE A 327 -21.81 6.34 -3.40
CA PHE A 327 -22.51 7.47 -4.04
C PHE A 327 -22.21 8.81 -3.37
N THR A 328 -22.01 8.84 -2.06
CA THR A 328 -21.92 10.09 -1.30
C THR A 328 -20.50 10.31 -0.81
N THR A 329 -19.81 11.30 -1.37
CA THR A 329 -18.49 11.70 -0.87
C THR A 329 -18.60 12.20 0.55
N VAL A 330 -17.84 11.59 1.45
CA VAL A 330 -17.66 12.04 2.83
C VAL A 330 -16.72 13.23 2.81
N SER A 331 -17.12 14.33 3.46
CA SER A 331 -16.31 15.55 3.53
C SER A 331 -14.92 15.25 4.10
N SER A 332 -13.87 15.82 3.52
CA SER A 332 -12.49 15.65 4.01
C SER A 332 -12.25 16.21 5.42
N SER A 333 -13.15 17.04 5.92
CA SER A 333 -13.12 17.52 7.31
C SER A 333 -13.60 16.47 8.32
N ARG A 334 -14.10 15.31 7.85
CA ARG A 334 -14.69 14.28 8.70
C ARG A 334 -13.81 13.04 8.91
N TRP A 335 -12.60 13.06 8.37
CA TRP A 335 -11.68 11.95 8.49
C TRP A 335 -10.25 12.42 8.45
N THR A 336 -9.40 11.70 9.17
CA THR A 336 -7.98 11.96 9.30
C THR A 336 -7.22 10.68 9.00
N ILE A 337 -6.28 10.75 8.05
CA ILE A 337 -5.27 9.69 7.86
C ILE A 337 -4.27 9.85 9.01
N GLN A 338 -4.26 8.88 9.93
CA GLN A 338 -3.32 8.86 11.05
C GLN A 338 -1.95 8.35 10.59
N ASP A 339 -1.96 7.28 9.79
CA ASP A 339 -0.81 6.66 9.15
C ASP A 339 -1.24 5.84 7.94
N ASP A 340 -0.31 5.09 7.33
CA ASP A 340 -0.58 4.29 6.13
C ASP A 340 -1.53 3.08 6.36
N SER A 341 -1.91 2.83 7.61
CA SER A 341 -2.75 1.72 8.02
C SER A 341 -4.00 2.12 8.78
N THR A 342 -4.13 3.39 9.18
CA THR A 342 -5.21 3.85 10.05
C THR A 342 -5.83 5.16 9.55
N ILE A 343 -7.15 5.12 9.33
CA ILE A 343 -7.98 6.31 9.13
C ILE A 343 -8.97 6.39 10.29
N THR A 344 -9.05 7.54 10.95
CA THR A 344 -10.11 7.86 11.91
C THR A 344 -11.13 8.78 11.27
N MET A 345 -12.40 8.66 11.64
CA MET A 345 -13.46 9.47 11.06
C MET A 345 -14.64 9.67 12.01
N ASP A 346 -15.31 10.82 11.90
CA ASP A 346 -16.63 11.00 12.50
C ASP A 346 -17.71 10.50 11.53
N MET A 347 -18.69 9.78 12.09
CA MET A 347 -19.68 9.10 11.29
C MET A 347 -20.58 10.12 10.53
N PRO A 348 -20.60 10.11 9.18
CA PRO A 348 -21.56 10.92 8.44
C PRO A 348 -22.98 10.35 8.58
N GLN A 349 -23.97 11.21 8.37
CA GLN A 349 -25.37 10.76 8.33
C GLN A 349 -25.64 9.84 7.14
N THR A 350 -26.31 8.72 7.40
CA THR A 350 -26.61 7.70 6.39
C THR A 350 -28.07 7.75 5.93
N GLY A 351 -28.39 7.29 4.73
CA GLY A 351 -29.78 7.37 4.24
C GLY A 351 -30.74 6.37 4.91
N PHE A 352 -30.23 5.32 5.54
CA PHE A 352 -31.01 4.17 6.01
C PHE A 352 -30.24 3.33 7.03
N LEU A 353 -30.98 2.64 7.90
CA LEU A 353 -30.46 1.63 8.82
C LEU A 353 -30.04 0.34 8.09
N GLY A 354 -29.20 -0.46 8.73
CA GLY A 354 -28.72 -1.74 8.21
C GLY A 354 -27.38 -1.63 7.49
N ALA A 355 -27.16 -2.51 6.52
CA ALA A 355 -25.87 -2.66 5.85
C ALA A 355 -25.51 -1.41 5.03
N ASN A 356 -24.39 -0.80 5.39
CA ASN A 356 -23.77 0.32 4.71
C ASN A 356 -22.31 -0.02 4.39
N SER A 357 -21.65 0.80 3.57
CA SER A 357 -20.22 0.64 3.28
C SER A 357 -19.51 1.98 3.13
N PHE A 358 -18.21 1.98 3.44
CA PHE A 358 -17.30 3.02 2.97
C PHE A 358 -16.49 2.47 1.81
N THR A 359 -16.20 3.33 0.84
CA THR A 359 -15.27 3.05 -0.26
C THR A 359 -14.16 4.06 -0.21
N LEU A 360 -12.94 3.59 0.01
CA LEU A 360 -11.73 4.40 0.00
C LEU A 360 -11.20 4.42 -1.43
N GLU A 361 -10.79 5.58 -1.92
CA GLU A 361 -10.30 5.78 -3.29
C GLU A 361 -8.91 6.43 -3.29
N THR A 362 -7.96 5.81 -3.99
CA THR A 362 -6.71 6.44 -4.44
C THR A 362 -6.86 6.87 -5.91
N PRO A 363 -5.86 7.56 -6.51
CA PRO A 363 -5.89 7.88 -7.94
C PRO A 363 -5.98 6.66 -8.87
N THR A 364 -5.60 5.47 -8.39
CA THR A 364 -5.47 4.25 -9.21
C THR A 364 -6.22 3.04 -8.68
N ASP A 365 -6.75 3.07 -7.45
CA ASP A 365 -7.42 1.94 -6.81
C ASP A 365 -8.61 2.37 -5.93
N SER A 366 -9.51 1.43 -5.65
CA SER A 366 -10.61 1.64 -4.71
C SER A 366 -10.98 0.35 -3.98
N VAL A 367 -11.21 0.43 -2.67
CA VAL A 367 -11.63 -0.71 -1.85
C VAL A 367 -12.80 -0.34 -0.95
N SER A 368 -13.75 -1.26 -0.78
CA SER A 368 -14.92 -1.06 0.08
C SER A 368 -14.86 -1.90 1.36
N ILE A 369 -15.36 -1.34 2.46
CA ILE A 369 -15.57 -2.04 3.73
C ILE A 369 -17.01 -1.85 4.21
N GLY A 370 -17.64 -2.93 4.62
CA GLY A 370 -19.02 -2.93 5.12
C GLY A 370 -19.11 -2.69 6.63
N PHE A 371 -20.17 -2.02 7.05
CA PHE A 371 -20.57 -1.85 8.45
C PHE A 371 -22.10 -1.81 8.57
N THR A 372 -22.63 -1.89 9.78
CA THR A 372 -24.07 -1.84 10.04
C THR A 372 -24.44 -0.57 10.77
N ILE A 373 -25.46 0.13 10.28
CA ILE A 373 -26.08 1.25 11.00
C ILE A 373 -27.28 0.75 11.79
N VAL A 374 -27.34 1.12 13.05
CA VAL A 374 -28.43 0.75 13.96
C VAL A 374 -29.11 1.98 14.56
N GLU A 375 -30.31 1.77 15.08
CA GLU A 375 -30.99 2.82 15.85
C GLU A 375 -30.14 3.21 17.06
N PRO A 376 -30.07 4.50 17.41
CA PRO A 376 -29.46 4.92 18.65
C PRO A 376 -30.15 4.26 19.85
N ALA A 377 -29.37 3.63 20.73
CA ALA A 377 -29.89 2.91 21.91
C ALA A 377 -30.52 3.86 22.95
N THR A 378 -30.10 5.13 22.93
CA THR A 378 -30.71 6.23 23.66
C THR A 378 -30.95 7.40 22.72
N PRO A 379 -31.87 8.33 23.02
CA PRO A 379 -32.05 9.54 22.22
C PRO A 379 -30.73 10.29 22.02
N LYS A 380 -30.49 10.76 20.81
CA LYS A 380 -29.31 11.56 20.44
C LYS A 380 -29.73 12.87 19.83
N PHE A 381 -28.93 13.89 20.04
CA PHE A 381 -29.23 15.23 19.59
C PHE A 381 -27.96 15.92 19.13
N GLU A 382 -28.02 16.54 17.95
CA GLU A 382 -26.95 17.34 17.39
C GLU A 382 -27.48 18.66 16.84
N LEU A 383 -26.89 19.75 17.31
CA LEU A 383 -27.06 21.09 16.79
C LEU A 383 -25.69 21.62 16.36
N GLY A 384 -25.62 22.27 15.18
CA GLY A 384 -24.35 22.77 14.65
C GLY A 384 -23.42 21.63 14.26
N ASN A 385 -22.23 21.54 14.88
CA ASN A 385 -21.26 20.46 14.61
C ASN A 385 -21.37 19.28 15.61
N GLY A 386 -22.26 19.37 16.60
CA GLY A 386 -22.49 18.32 17.60
C GLY A 386 -21.59 18.35 18.85
N ASP A 387 -20.58 19.21 18.89
CA ASP A 387 -19.76 19.43 20.08
C ASP A 387 -20.58 20.05 21.25
N PRO A 388 -20.21 19.79 22.53
CA PRO A 388 -20.96 20.26 23.69
C PRO A 388 -21.12 21.78 23.78
N LEU A 389 -20.18 22.55 23.23
CA LEU A 389 -20.25 24.01 23.14
C LEU A 389 -19.97 24.45 21.70
N ASN A 390 -21.02 24.90 21.02
CA ASN A 390 -20.94 25.32 19.63
C ASN A 390 -21.22 26.81 19.46
N THR A 391 -20.41 27.49 18.66
CA THR A 391 -20.63 28.91 18.34
C THR A 391 -21.27 29.04 16.97
N VAL A 392 -22.35 29.79 16.88
CA VAL A 392 -23.09 29.99 15.62
C VAL A 392 -23.24 31.47 15.32
N ALA A 393 -22.83 31.86 14.12
CA ALA A 393 -22.91 33.24 13.65
C ALA A 393 -24.33 33.60 13.22
N ASN A 394 -24.73 34.85 13.47
CA ASN A 394 -26.02 35.39 13.06
C ASN A 394 -26.19 35.32 11.53
N GLY A 395 -27.39 35.00 11.06
CA GLY A 395 -27.68 34.89 9.64
C GLY A 395 -27.16 33.61 8.97
N THR A 396 -26.64 32.65 9.73
CA THR A 396 -26.31 31.30 9.23
C THR A 396 -27.47 30.32 9.44
N ASN A 397 -27.52 29.28 8.61
CA ASN A 397 -28.45 28.16 8.82
C ASN A 397 -27.86 27.22 9.88
N MET A 398 -28.67 26.85 10.87
CA MET A 398 -28.36 25.76 11.77
C MET A 398 -29.01 24.47 11.30
N ASN A 399 -28.24 23.39 11.40
CA ASN A 399 -28.75 22.04 11.29
C ASN A 399 -29.06 21.52 12.70
N LEU A 400 -30.22 20.89 12.81
CA LEU A 400 -30.66 20.10 13.94
C LEU A 400 -30.88 18.67 13.46
N ILE A 401 -30.24 17.73 14.13
CA ILE A 401 -30.38 16.30 13.89
C ILE A 401 -30.83 15.66 15.21
N VAL A 402 -31.89 14.86 15.14
CA VAL A 402 -32.40 14.10 16.28
C VAL A 402 -32.42 12.64 15.90
N GLY A 403 -31.75 11.82 16.70
CA GLY A 403 -31.63 10.37 16.52
C GLY A 403 -32.37 9.59 17.61
N GLY A 404 -32.89 8.42 17.25
CA GLY A 404 -33.62 7.54 18.15
C GLY A 404 -34.25 6.36 17.42
N THR A 405 -35.21 5.70 18.07
CA THR A 405 -35.98 4.60 17.48
C THR A 405 -36.90 5.09 16.37
N VAL A 406 -36.96 4.36 15.25
CA VAL A 406 -37.75 4.77 14.09
C VAL A 406 -39.23 4.88 14.45
N GLY A 407 -39.84 6.01 14.05
CA GLY A 407 -41.26 6.28 14.28
C GLY A 407 -41.60 6.85 15.65
N THR A 408 -40.66 6.95 16.60
CA THR A 408 -40.91 7.65 17.87
C THR A 408 -40.98 9.16 17.68
N VAL A 409 -41.59 9.85 18.64
CA VAL A 409 -41.70 11.32 18.65
C VAL A 409 -40.74 11.88 19.69
N HIS A 410 -39.79 12.69 19.24
CA HIS A 410 -38.86 13.39 20.10
C HIS A 410 -39.26 14.87 20.21
N ASN A 411 -39.47 15.34 21.44
CA ASN A 411 -39.70 16.76 21.72
C ASN A 411 -38.37 17.45 22.01
N VAL A 412 -38.03 18.44 21.19
CA VAL A 412 -36.84 19.29 21.34
C VAL A 412 -37.17 20.45 22.26
N TYR A 413 -36.42 20.56 23.36
CA TYR A 413 -36.52 21.67 24.30
C TYR A 413 -35.23 22.48 24.33
N TYR A 414 -35.36 23.76 24.64
CA TYR A 414 -34.23 24.62 24.93
C TYR A 414 -34.49 25.51 26.15
N SER A 415 -33.40 26.02 26.74
CA SER A 415 -33.43 26.94 27.87
C SER A 415 -32.22 27.87 27.87
N VAL A 416 -32.37 29.07 28.44
CA VAL A 416 -31.22 29.95 28.75
C VAL A 416 -30.56 29.60 30.09
N SER A 417 -31.08 28.60 30.80
CA SER A 417 -30.51 28.07 32.05
C SER A 417 -30.13 26.60 31.89
N ASN A 418 -28.90 26.28 32.32
CA ASN A 418 -28.38 24.92 32.49
C ASN A 418 -28.65 24.36 33.90
N ILE A 419 -29.58 24.95 34.65
CA ILE A 419 -30.01 24.38 35.93
C ILE A 419 -30.96 23.21 35.60
N PRO A 420 -30.66 21.98 36.06
CA PRO A 420 -31.48 20.82 35.76
C PRO A 420 -32.93 20.97 36.22
N SER A 421 -33.84 20.41 35.43
CA SER A 421 -35.26 20.27 35.74
C SER A 421 -35.58 18.82 36.08
N ASN A 422 -35.93 18.57 37.34
CA ASN A 422 -36.20 17.22 37.83
C ASN A 422 -37.70 16.97 38.03
N HIS A 423 -38.22 15.88 37.47
CA HIS A 423 -39.61 15.42 37.62
C HIS A 423 -39.68 13.89 37.74
N ALA A 424 -40.78 13.36 38.26
CA ALA A 424 -40.98 11.93 38.45
C ALA A 424 -40.88 11.11 37.15
N LEU A 425 -41.24 11.73 36.01
CA LEU A 425 -41.31 11.09 34.69
C LEU A 425 -40.19 11.52 33.73
N VAL A 426 -39.50 12.63 34.00
CA VAL A 426 -38.50 13.23 33.10
C VAL A 426 -37.46 13.91 33.98
N ASP A 427 -36.18 13.73 33.65
CA ASP A 427 -35.10 14.54 34.19
C ASP A 427 -34.37 15.20 33.01
N LEU A 428 -34.37 16.53 32.96
CA LEU A 428 -33.67 17.30 31.94
C LEU A 428 -32.52 18.04 32.60
N ASP A 429 -31.37 18.13 31.94
CA ASP A 429 -30.24 18.89 32.46
C ASP A 429 -30.41 20.41 32.27
N ILE A 430 -31.59 20.87 31.84
CA ILE A 430 -31.92 22.25 31.49
C ILE A 430 -33.28 22.67 32.04
N GLY A 431 -33.54 23.98 32.14
CA GLY A 431 -34.90 24.52 32.30
C GLY A 431 -35.26 25.09 33.67
N ASN A 432 -34.33 25.12 34.64
CA ASN A 432 -34.52 25.71 35.98
C ASN A 432 -35.87 25.35 36.63
N MET A 433 -36.02 24.10 37.08
CA MET A 433 -37.29 23.60 37.62
C MET A 433 -38.46 23.82 36.63
N PHE A 434 -38.22 23.59 35.33
CA PHE A 434 -39.16 23.80 34.22
C PHE A 434 -39.63 25.24 33.98
N THR A 435 -39.13 26.24 34.72
CA THR A 435 -39.57 27.65 34.58
C THR A 435 -39.05 28.36 33.34
N GLN A 436 -37.95 27.86 32.76
CA GLN A 436 -37.31 28.45 31.57
C GLN A 436 -37.20 27.45 30.42
N LEU A 437 -38.00 26.39 30.44
CA LEU A 437 -37.99 25.36 29.42
C LEU A 437 -38.98 25.70 28.31
N ILE A 438 -38.50 25.77 27.08
CA ILE A 438 -39.32 26.13 25.91
C ILE A 438 -39.32 24.95 24.95
N LEU A 439 -40.51 24.48 24.56
CA LEU A 439 -40.66 23.50 23.49
C LEU A 439 -40.36 24.17 22.15
N ALA A 440 -39.28 23.77 21.49
CA ALA A 440 -38.98 24.23 20.15
C ALA A 440 -39.82 23.49 19.11
N ARG A 441 -39.83 22.15 19.16
CA ARG A 441 -40.47 21.33 18.13
C ARG A 441 -40.69 19.88 18.58
N ALA A 442 -41.69 19.23 18.00
CA ALA A 442 -41.86 17.77 18.03
C ALA A 442 -41.41 17.18 16.68
N ILE A 443 -40.58 16.14 16.72
CA ILE A 443 -39.94 15.53 15.54
C ILE A 443 -40.20 14.03 15.56
N VAL A 444 -40.75 13.49 14.47
CA VAL A 444 -40.85 12.03 14.28
C VAL A 444 -39.52 11.52 13.73
N ILE A 445 -38.98 10.45 14.30
CA ILE A 445 -37.75 9.84 13.82
C ILE A 445 -38.00 9.09 12.51
N GLY A 446 -37.25 9.47 11.46
CA GLY A 446 -37.34 8.88 10.13
C GLY A 446 -36.74 7.48 10.05
N SER A 447 -36.92 6.83 8.91
CA SER A 447 -36.47 5.43 8.67
C SER A 447 -34.96 5.22 8.72
N GLY A 448 -34.17 6.29 8.73
CA GLY A 448 -32.72 6.23 8.91
C GLY A 448 -32.27 6.19 10.37
N GLY A 449 -33.19 6.14 11.35
CA GLY A 449 -32.86 6.24 12.78
C GLY A 449 -32.58 7.67 13.24
N TYR A 450 -32.78 8.66 12.38
CA TYR A 450 -32.72 10.08 12.70
C TYR A 450 -33.65 10.90 11.79
N THR A 451 -33.85 12.16 12.18
CA THR A 451 -34.47 13.21 11.36
C THR A 451 -33.64 14.48 11.44
N GLN A 452 -33.33 15.06 10.28
CA GLN A 452 -32.59 16.32 10.16
C GLN A 452 -33.50 17.45 9.67
N MET A 453 -33.25 18.65 10.19
CA MET A 453 -33.90 19.87 9.75
C MET A 453 -32.91 21.04 9.77
N SER A 454 -33.05 21.94 8.80
CA SER A 454 -32.27 23.17 8.72
C SER A 454 -33.17 24.37 8.92
N PHE A 455 -32.71 25.36 9.68
CA PHE A 455 -33.44 26.60 9.88
C PHE A 455 -32.48 27.79 10.01
N PRO A 456 -32.87 28.98 9.52
CA PRO A 456 -32.07 30.18 9.70
C PRO A 456 -32.09 30.60 11.16
N ILE A 457 -30.92 30.94 11.73
CA ILE A 457 -30.91 31.76 12.95
C ILE A 457 -30.94 33.22 12.55
N THR A 458 -31.86 33.95 13.15
CA THR A 458 -31.76 35.40 13.25
C THR A 458 -31.96 35.80 14.70
N TYR A 459 -30.99 36.50 15.27
CA TYR A 459 -31.13 37.08 16.60
C TYR A 459 -30.64 38.53 16.61
N SER A 460 -31.28 39.37 17.42
CA SER A 460 -30.91 40.77 17.62
C SER A 460 -30.52 40.98 19.07
N GLY A 461 -29.25 41.25 19.35
CA GLY A 461 -28.77 41.53 20.71
C GLY A 461 -27.33 41.12 20.96
N SER A 462 -26.91 41.20 22.23
CA SER A 462 -25.62 40.68 22.68
C SER A 462 -25.54 39.15 22.53
N PRO A 463 -24.32 38.58 22.44
CA PRO A 463 -24.15 37.15 22.42
C PRO A 463 -24.90 36.46 23.56
N MET A 464 -25.58 35.37 23.25
CA MET A 464 -26.38 34.63 24.23
C MET A 464 -26.10 33.14 24.13
N VAL A 465 -26.07 32.48 25.28
CA VAL A 465 -25.92 31.03 25.38
C VAL A 465 -27.27 30.41 25.70
N PHE A 466 -27.66 29.41 24.93
CA PHE A 466 -28.78 28.55 25.27
C PHE A 466 -28.34 27.09 25.28
N TYR A 467 -29.12 26.27 25.96
CA TYR A 467 -28.90 24.85 26.15
C TYR A 467 -30.08 24.09 25.57
N SER A 468 -29.85 22.93 24.96
CA SER A 468 -30.90 22.14 24.32
C SER A 468 -30.72 20.65 24.52
N GLN A 469 -31.85 19.96 24.63
CA GLN A 469 -31.99 18.50 24.78
C GLN A 469 -33.29 18.03 24.13
N THR A 470 -33.38 16.74 23.83
CA THR A 470 -34.61 16.09 23.39
C THR A 470 -35.11 15.08 24.41
N ILE A 471 -36.43 14.90 24.43
CA ILE A 471 -37.10 13.85 25.18
C ILE A 471 -37.76 12.92 24.17
N ASP A 472 -37.48 11.61 24.27
CA ASP A 472 -38.23 10.60 23.55
C ASP A 472 -39.56 10.31 24.24
N VAL A 473 -40.66 10.56 23.53
CA VAL A 473 -42.02 10.34 24.00
C VAL A 473 -42.57 9.05 23.39
N THR A 474 -42.07 7.92 23.88
CA THR A 474 -42.54 6.58 23.51
C THR A 474 -43.89 6.25 24.15
N THR A 475 -44.70 5.43 23.46
CA THR A 475 -45.95 4.85 23.98
C THR A 475 -45.84 3.31 23.94
N PRO A 476 -46.11 2.54 25.04
CA PRO A 476 -46.47 2.88 26.43
C PRO A 476 -45.26 2.78 27.41
N PRO A 477 -45.41 3.12 28.72
CA PRO A 477 -44.43 3.94 29.43
C PRO A 477 -43.24 3.17 30.02
N ASN A 478 -42.03 3.60 29.66
CA ASN A 478 -40.87 3.54 30.55
C ASN A 478 -41.19 4.38 31.81
N PRO A 479 -40.86 3.95 33.05
CA PRO A 479 -41.09 4.74 34.27
C PRO A 479 -40.51 6.16 34.21
N LYS A 480 -39.50 6.39 33.36
CA LYS A 480 -39.02 7.72 32.99
C LYS A 480 -38.76 7.79 31.48
N PHE A 481 -39.09 8.91 30.87
CA PHE A 481 -38.73 9.18 29.48
C PHE A 481 -37.21 9.34 29.36
N ALA A 482 -36.64 8.77 28.30
CA ALA A 482 -35.22 8.93 27.99
C ALA A 482 -34.97 10.33 27.41
N VAL A 483 -33.81 10.91 27.75
CA VAL A 483 -33.37 12.22 27.27
C VAL A 483 -32.07 12.08 26.51
N SER A 484 -31.81 13.00 25.57
CA SER A 484 -30.57 13.01 24.81
C SER A 484 -29.40 13.67 25.55
N ASN A 485 -28.23 13.67 24.91
CA ASN A 485 -27.10 14.49 25.33
C ASN A 485 -27.47 15.99 25.42
N LEU A 486 -26.83 16.70 26.35
CA LEU A 486 -26.87 18.15 26.49
C LEU A 486 -25.93 18.84 25.50
N GLN A 487 -26.41 19.86 24.81
CA GLN A 487 -25.56 20.78 24.05
C GLN A 487 -25.84 22.23 24.42
N SER A 488 -24.80 23.05 24.35
CA SER A 488 -24.84 24.48 24.58
C SER A 488 -24.40 25.24 23.33
N ILE A 489 -25.09 26.35 23.04
CA ILE A 489 -24.91 27.11 21.82
C ILE A 489 -24.71 28.56 22.17
N THR A 490 -23.58 29.12 21.73
CA THR A 490 -23.28 30.54 21.84
C THR A 490 -23.62 31.21 20.51
N MET A 491 -24.63 32.06 20.49
CA MET A 491 -24.91 32.87 19.32
C MET A 491 -24.03 34.12 19.32
N VAL A 492 -23.34 34.40 18.22
CA VAL A 492 -22.45 35.57 18.05
C VAL A 492 -22.82 36.37 16.80
N GLN A 493 -22.51 37.68 16.81
CA GLN A 493 -22.96 38.63 15.79
C GLN A 493 -22.23 38.43 14.46
#